data_AF-A0A6M1S8M7-F1
#
_entry.id   AF-A0A6M1S8M7-F1
#
_cell.length_a   1.000
_cell.length_b   1.000
_cell.length_c   1.000
_cell.angle_alpha   90.00
_cell.angle_beta   90.00
_cell.angle_gamma   90.00
#
_symmetry.space_group_name_H-M   'P 1'
#
loop_
_entity.id
_entity.type
_entity.pdbx_description
1 polymer ?
#
loop_
_entity_poly.entity_id
_entity_poly.type
_entity_poly.pdbx_seq_one_letter_code
_entity_poly.pdbx_strand_id
1 'polypeptide(L)'
;PTANPWDRQLSSGGSSGGSAVAVATGMVPLAQGTDFGGSVRTPAAFCGCVGLRPTPGTIAEPYRPRGWSTLSTQGVLARNVRDTALMMSVMQGAHADDPSSFRPSTTAYTQAVANNGD
;
A
#
# COMPACT_ATOMS: atom_id res chain seq x y z
N PRO A 1 0.50 1.31 -22.00
CA PRO A 1 0.46 1.78 -20.58
C PRO A 1 -0.87 1.35 -19.97
N THR A 2 -0.94 1.16 -18.64
CA THR A 2 -2.23 1.00 -17.96
C THR A 2 -3.01 2.31 -18.04
N ALA A 3 -4.25 2.26 -18.54
CA ALA A 3 -5.09 3.44 -18.67
C ALA A 3 -5.85 3.70 -17.36
N ASN A 4 -6.19 4.97 -17.07
CA ASN A 4 -6.99 5.31 -15.90
C ASN A 4 -8.41 4.69 -16.00
N PRO A 5 -8.97 4.16 -14.89
CA PRO A 5 -10.30 3.54 -14.91
C PRO A 5 -11.45 4.53 -15.15
N TRP A 6 -11.26 5.81 -14.86
CA TRP A 6 -12.28 6.86 -15.02
C TRP A 6 -12.28 7.49 -16.42
N ASP A 7 -11.11 7.53 -17.07
CA ASP A 7 -10.94 7.99 -18.45
C ASP A 7 -9.73 7.31 -19.10
N ARG A 8 -9.97 6.54 -20.17
CA ARG A 8 -8.92 5.77 -20.85
C ARG A 8 -7.88 6.62 -21.56
N GLN A 9 -8.12 7.93 -21.74
CA GLN A 9 -7.14 8.88 -22.29
C GLN A 9 -6.16 9.41 -21.24
N LEU A 10 -6.45 9.21 -19.94
CA LEU A 10 -5.62 9.70 -18.83
C LEU A 10 -4.69 8.60 -18.27
N SER A 11 -3.63 9.06 -17.60
CA SER A 11 -2.69 8.18 -16.91
C SER A 11 -3.30 7.58 -15.64
N SER A 12 -3.02 6.31 -15.35
CA SER A 12 -3.32 5.68 -14.06
C SER A 12 -2.38 6.14 -12.93
N GLY A 13 -1.37 6.96 -13.22
CA GLY A 13 -0.24 7.20 -12.32
C GLY A 13 0.69 5.98 -12.24
N GLY A 14 1.69 6.03 -11.37
CA GLY A 14 2.63 4.93 -11.23
C GLY A 14 3.72 5.12 -10.17
N SER A 15 4.56 4.10 -9.95
CA SER A 15 4.66 2.87 -10.74
C SER A 15 3.55 1.83 -10.51
N SER A 16 2.84 1.85 -9.36
CA SER A 16 1.81 0.86 -9.02
C SER A 16 0.45 1.10 -9.70
N GLY A 17 0.45 1.61 -10.94
CA GLY A 17 -0.78 1.97 -11.68
C GLY A 17 -1.68 0.78 -11.95
N GLY A 18 -1.10 -0.38 -12.33
CA GLY A 18 -1.84 -1.63 -12.51
C GLY A 18 -2.61 -2.06 -11.26
N SER A 19 -1.95 -2.03 -10.10
CA SER A 19 -2.55 -2.35 -8.80
C SER A 19 -3.72 -1.42 -8.47
N ALA A 20 -3.56 -0.11 -8.68
CA ALA A 20 -4.62 0.86 -8.42
C ALA A 20 -5.83 0.67 -9.35
N VAL A 21 -5.60 0.43 -10.64
CA VAL A 21 -6.67 0.15 -11.62
C VAL A 21 -7.39 -1.14 -11.29
N ALA A 22 -6.67 -2.21 -10.94
CA ALA A 22 -7.28 -3.50 -10.59
C ALA A 22 -8.21 -3.38 -9.37
N VAL A 23 -7.84 -2.58 -8.36
CA VAL A 23 -8.69 -2.29 -7.21
C VAL A 23 -9.88 -1.42 -7.59
N ALA A 24 -9.65 -0.32 -8.31
CA ALA A 24 -10.69 0.64 -8.68
C ALA A 24 -11.77 0.05 -9.60
N THR A 25 -11.38 -0.87 -10.48
CA THR A 25 -12.31 -1.59 -11.38
C THR A 25 -12.92 -2.84 -10.78
N GLY A 26 -12.57 -3.19 -9.53
CA GLY A 26 -13.11 -4.36 -8.83
C GLY A 26 -12.57 -5.71 -9.33
N MET A 27 -11.47 -5.73 -10.08
CA MET A 27 -10.79 -6.98 -10.47
C MET A 27 -10.21 -7.72 -9.26
N VAL A 28 -9.72 -6.96 -8.27
CA VAL A 28 -9.24 -7.47 -6.98
C VAL A 28 -9.75 -6.60 -5.84
N PRO A 29 -10.02 -7.17 -4.64
CA PRO A 29 -10.44 -6.37 -3.49
C PRO A 29 -9.27 -5.59 -2.83
N LEU A 30 -8.06 -6.14 -2.95
CA LEU A 30 -6.82 -5.66 -2.33
C LEU A 30 -5.67 -5.80 -3.32
N ALA A 31 -4.74 -4.85 -3.31
CA ALA A 31 -3.51 -4.96 -4.08
C ALA A 31 -2.31 -4.40 -3.30
N GLN A 32 -1.13 -4.94 -3.62
CA GLN A 32 0.14 -4.45 -3.10
C GLN A 32 0.81 -3.54 -4.15
N GLY A 33 1.57 -2.56 -3.67
CA GLY A 33 2.47 -1.76 -4.48
C GLY A 33 3.74 -1.40 -3.71
N THR A 34 4.62 -0.66 -4.35
CA THR A 34 5.84 -0.11 -3.73
C THR A 34 5.85 1.39 -3.86
N ASP A 35 6.26 2.11 -2.82
CA ASP A 35 6.33 3.56 -2.80
C ASP A 35 7.73 4.01 -2.41
N PHE A 36 8.46 4.53 -3.41
CA PHE A 36 9.73 5.22 -3.24
C PHE A 36 9.53 6.75 -3.31
N GLY A 37 8.89 7.22 -4.36
CA GLY A 37 8.67 8.66 -4.63
C GLY A 37 7.19 9.07 -4.68
N GLY A 38 6.27 8.23 -4.23
CA GLY A 38 4.82 8.40 -4.39
C GLY A 38 4.14 7.28 -5.15
N SER A 39 4.84 6.17 -5.42
CA SER A 39 4.37 5.15 -6.36
C SER A 39 3.20 4.27 -5.90
N VAL A 40 2.71 4.45 -4.67
CA VAL A 40 1.40 3.96 -4.20
C VAL A 40 0.41 5.12 -4.09
N ARG A 41 0.82 6.25 -3.50
CA ARG A 41 -0.05 7.41 -3.26
C ARG A 41 -0.53 8.09 -4.54
N THR A 42 0.33 8.29 -5.53
CA THR A 42 0.01 8.90 -6.82
C THR A 42 -1.01 8.09 -7.62
N PRO A 43 -0.81 6.78 -7.89
CA PRO A 43 -1.81 6.01 -8.63
C PRO A 43 -3.11 5.84 -7.84
N ALA A 44 -3.07 5.79 -6.51
CA ALA A 44 -4.27 5.77 -5.69
C ALA A 44 -5.13 7.04 -5.87
N ALA A 45 -4.49 8.21 -5.82
CA ALA A 45 -5.14 9.50 -6.06
C ALA A 45 -5.74 9.60 -7.48
N PHE A 46 -5.02 9.08 -8.49
CA PHE A 46 -5.47 9.16 -9.88
C PHE A 46 -6.61 8.18 -10.17
N CYS A 47 -6.58 6.99 -9.57
CA CYS A 47 -7.56 5.93 -9.81
C CYS A 47 -8.71 5.92 -8.79
N GLY A 48 -8.75 6.85 -7.84
CA GLY A 48 -9.86 6.99 -6.89
C GLY A 48 -9.96 5.83 -5.88
N CYS A 49 -8.83 5.36 -5.35
CA CYS A 49 -8.79 4.34 -4.30
C CYS A 49 -7.91 4.79 -3.12
N VAL A 50 -7.91 4.02 -2.03
CA VAL A 50 -7.06 4.28 -0.87
C VAL A 50 -5.67 3.71 -1.13
N GLY A 51 -4.64 4.54 -0.98
CA GLY A 51 -3.24 4.15 -1.07
C GLY A 51 -2.48 4.50 0.20
N LEU A 52 -1.95 3.49 0.89
CA LEU A 52 -1.19 3.67 2.13
C LEU A 52 0.28 3.31 1.92
N ARG A 53 1.14 4.30 2.18
CA ARG A 53 2.57 4.10 2.40
C ARG A 53 2.85 4.06 3.91
N PRO A 54 3.17 2.90 4.50
CA PRO A 54 3.45 2.82 5.92
C PRO A 54 4.82 3.42 6.27
N THR A 55 5.07 3.55 7.58
CA THR A 55 6.41 3.86 8.08
C THR A 55 7.41 2.80 7.58
N PRO A 56 8.59 3.19 7.08
CA PRO A 56 9.61 2.22 6.66
C PRO A 56 9.94 1.24 7.77
N GLY A 57 10.01 -0.06 7.46
CA GLY A 57 10.21 -1.14 8.44
C GLY A 57 8.94 -1.70 9.08
N THR A 58 7.76 -1.11 8.84
CA THR A 58 6.47 -1.69 9.30
C THR A 58 6.13 -2.99 8.56
N ILE A 59 6.39 -3.01 7.24
CA ILE A 59 6.31 -4.22 6.41
C ILE A 59 7.76 -4.60 6.08
N ALA A 60 8.17 -5.80 6.45
CA ALA A 60 9.52 -6.28 6.18
C ALA A 60 9.77 -6.48 4.67
N GLU A 61 10.98 -6.14 4.23
CA GLU A 61 11.44 -6.30 2.85
C GLU A 61 12.88 -6.85 2.85
N PRO A 62 13.08 -8.15 3.15
CA PRO A 62 14.42 -8.73 3.30
C PRO A 62 15.25 -8.70 2.02
N TYR A 63 14.60 -8.67 0.86
CA TYR A 63 15.25 -8.69 -0.47
C TYR A 63 15.23 -7.33 -1.17
N ARG A 64 15.11 -6.23 -0.41
CA ARG A 64 15.07 -4.89 -0.99
C ARG A 64 16.31 -4.62 -1.87
N PRO A 65 16.12 -4.03 -3.07
CA PRO A 65 17.24 -3.82 -4.01
C PRO A 65 18.31 -2.86 -3.48
N ARG A 66 17.94 -1.97 -2.55
CA ARG A 66 18.80 -0.90 -2.03
C ARG A 66 19.09 -1.07 -0.55
N GLY A 67 19.85 -2.11 -0.20
CA GLY A 67 20.49 -2.29 1.11
C GLY A 67 19.64 -1.82 2.28
N TRP A 68 20.16 -0.92 3.13
CA TRP A 68 19.44 -0.38 4.28
C TRP A 68 18.59 0.88 4.00
N SER A 69 18.21 1.14 2.75
CA SER A 69 17.42 2.32 2.40
C SER A 69 16.01 2.26 3.00
N THR A 70 15.54 3.40 3.51
CA THR A 70 14.19 3.60 4.04
C THR A 70 13.26 4.33 3.06
N LEU A 71 13.77 4.65 1.86
CA LEU A 71 13.03 5.44 0.88
C LEU A 71 11.97 4.60 0.17
N SER A 72 12.28 3.36 -0.20
CA SER A 72 11.32 2.43 -0.78
C SER A 72 10.63 1.65 0.32
N THR A 73 9.30 1.55 0.24
CA THR A 73 8.49 0.77 1.18
C THR A 73 7.42 0.00 0.42
N GLN A 74 7.08 -1.19 0.92
CA GLN A 74 5.87 -1.88 0.50
C GLN A 74 4.64 -1.07 0.97
N GLY A 75 3.59 -1.03 0.16
CA GLY A 75 2.38 -0.28 0.44
C GLY A 75 1.12 -1.00 -0.04
N VAL A 76 -0.01 -0.50 0.43
CA VAL A 76 -1.33 -1.11 0.23
C VAL A 76 -2.20 -0.23 -0.66
N LEU A 77 -2.94 -0.86 -1.57
CA LEU A 77 -4.00 -0.27 -2.37
C LEU A 77 -5.30 -1.03 -2.10
N ALA A 78 -6.35 -0.31 -1.70
CA ALA A 78 -7.66 -0.90 -1.40
C ALA A 78 -8.80 0.07 -1.70
N ARG A 79 -10.04 -0.43 -1.74
CA ARG A 79 -11.22 0.40 -2.04
C ARG A 79 -11.62 1.34 -0.91
N ASN A 80 -11.25 0.98 0.32
CA ASN A 80 -11.60 1.75 1.51
C ASN A 80 -10.54 1.58 2.62
N VAL A 81 -10.68 2.38 3.68
CA VAL A 81 -9.74 2.42 4.81
C VAL A 81 -9.79 1.13 5.64
N ARG A 82 -10.97 0.51 5.79
CA ARG A 82 -11.13 -0.76 6.52
C ARG A 82 -10.38 -1.91 5.85
N ASP A 83 -10.48 -2.03 4.52
CA ASP A 83 -9.76 -3.02 3.72
C ASP A 83 -8.26 -2.78 3.76
N THR A 84 -7.84 -1.50 3.74
CA THR A 84 -6.44 -1.11 3.94
C THR A 84 -5.93 -1.60 5.30
N ALA A 85 -6.72 -1.40 6.36
CA ALA A 85 -6.39 -1.81 7.71
C ALA A 85 -6.33 -3.34 7.86
N LEU A 86 -7.22 -4.07 7.17
CA LEU A 86 -7.20 -5.53 7.12
C LEU A 86 -5.92 -6.05 6.46
N MET A 87 -5.53 -5.50 5.32
CA MET A 87 -4.30 -5.92 4.65
C MET A 87 -3.06 -5.58 5.48
N MET A 88 -3.02 -4.39 6.08
CA MET A 88 -1.93 -3.98 6.98
C MET A 88 -1.80 -4.87 8.22
N SER A 89 -2.90 -5.36 8.79
CA SER A 89 -2.85 -6.24 9.97
C SER A 89 -2.16 -7.58 9.68
N VAL A 90 -2.18 -8.02 8.42
CA VAL A 90 -1.50 -9.24 7.96
C VAL A 90 -0.06 -8.94 7.53
N MET A 91 0.18 -7.83 6.83
CA MET A 91 1.50 -7.50 6.28
C MET A 91 2.48 -6.95 7.31
N GLN A 92 2.00 -6.35 8.41
CA GLN A 92 2.88 -5.77 9.41
C GLN A 92 3.73 -6.83 10.13
N GLY A 93 4.98 -6.49 10.44
CA GLY A 93 5.81 -7.30 11.33
C GLY A 93 7.29 -7.28 11.01
N ALA A 94 8.06 -7.72 12.01
CA ALA A 94 9.49 -7.93 11.87
C ALA A 94 9.79 -9.26 11.15
N HIS A 95 10.87 -9.29 10.40
CA HIS A 95 11.42 -10.48 9.75
C HIS A 95 12.92 -10.59 10.07
N ALA A 96 13.40 -11.81 10.35
CA ALA A 96 14.79 -12.04 10.76
C ALA A 96 15.82 -11.53 9.72
N ASP A 97 15.49 -11.69 8.45
CA ASP A 97 16.35 -11.26 7.34
C ASP A 97 16.18 -9.76 6.96
N ASP A 98 15.33 -9.01 7.66
CA ASP A 98 15.24 -7.56 7.50
C ASP A 98 15.55 -6.84 8.82
N PRO A 99 16.82 -6.44 9.04
CA PRO A 99 17.24 -5.75 10.27
C PRO A 99 16.56 -4.41 10.52
N SER A 100 15.95 -3.80 9.48
CA SER A 100 15.22 -2.54 9.62
C SER A 100 13.74 -2.72 9.92
N SER A 101 13.25 -3.95 9.86
CA SER A 101 11.86 -4.26 10.19
C SER A 101 11.63 -4.27 11.69
N PHE A 102 10.43 -3.87 12.10
CA PHE A 102 10.02 -3.89 13.49
C PHE A 102 8.58 -4.33 13.62
N ARG A 103 8.21 -4.84 14.79
CA ARG A 103 6.80 -5.07 15.13
C ARG A 103 6.22 -3.77 15.66
N PRO A 104 5.21 -3.16 15.01
CA PRO A 104 4.56 -1.96 15.54
C PRO A 104 3.99 -2.22 16.93
N SER A 105 4.14 -1.26 17.84
CA SER A 105 3.60 -1.34 19.21
C SER A 105 2.09 -1.04 19.30
N THR A 106 1.45 -0.79 18.16
CA THR A 106 0.08 -0.26 18.08
C THR A 106 -0.96 -1.38 18.14
N THR A 107 -2.13 -1.03 18.69
CA THR A 107 -3.41 -1.74 18.51
C THR A 107 -3.57 -2.22 17.06
N ALA A 108 -4.12 -3.42 16.86
CA ALA A 108 -4.30 -3.98 15.52
C ALA A 108 -4.97 -2.96 14.59
N TYR A 109 -4.47 -2.76 13.36
CA TYR A 109 -4.99 -1.75 12.43
C TYR A 109 -6.51 -1.81 12.28
N THR A 110 -7.09 -3.01 12.27
CA THR A 110 -8.53 -3.23 12.21
C THR A 110 -9.29 -2.69 13.41
N GLN A 111 -8.72 -2.79 14.62
CA GLN A 111 -9.27 -2.20 15.84
C GLN A 111 -9.13 -0.67 15.84
N ALA A 112 -8.01 -0.14 15.35
CA ALA A 112 -7.80 1.30 15.24
C ALA A 112 -8.84 1.96 14.33
N VAL A 113 -9.23 1.31 13.23
CA VAL A 113 -10.28 1.82 12.32
C VAL A 113 -11.69 1.57 12.87
N ALA A 114 -11.93 0.47 13.60
CA ALA A 114 -13.24 0.22 14.22
C ALA A 114 -13.61 1.27 15.28
N ASN A 115 -12.63 1.83 15.99
CA ASN A 115 -12.86 2.86 17.01
C ASN A 115 -13.18 4.25 16.42
N ASN A 116 -13.08 4.43 15.10
CA ASN A 116 -13.29 5.72 14.43
C ASN A 116 -14.71 5.91 13.88
N GLY A 117 -15.62 4.95 14.07
CA GLY A 117 -17.06 5.12 13.83
C GLY A 117 -17.41 5.62 12.42
N ASP A 118 -17.27 4.76 11.42
CA ASP A 118 -18.00 4.84 10.14
C ASP A 118 -19.18 3.87 10.16
#